data_AF-A0A8T9C0C0-F1
#
_entry.id   AF-A0A8T9C0C0-F1
#
_cell.length_a   1.000
_cell.length_b   1.000
_cell.length_c   1.000
_cell.angle_alpha   90.00
_cell.angle_beta   90.00
_cell.angle_gamma   90.00
#
_symmetry.space_group_name_H-M   'P 1'
#
loop_
_entity.id
_entity.type
_entity.pdbx_description
1 polymer ?
#
loop_
_entity_poly.entity_id
_entity_poly.type
_entity_poly.pdbx_seq_one_letter_code
_entity_poly.pdbx_strand_id
1 'polypeptide(L)'
;MSPTPPQQYSLAQLYQKLEPKDGSQSTADNLQNLQNLNSCLSKPDRLLREQDDDEDIIRLCLWISKVILPDGSFNVEDDMSDGIPHPQQSASLADICIAASRERALALTHQKASLGLQSLQILISQLSSLRPSTLDPKILLTLIAFTSPADPWTTPTTTQLSSSVLALYTTQTHSEDFILRSILNTIIRPLFSLSKPSTITSAGRKAMPSSGPLPKHDVAAERSSKPWKYETIYAIRIFSWAIENAPPRTISQNWPLFTPPLLTLLDDPSTPHRVTGSLLLPTFLPHLSPQVLRQSGIGEVFTDALMPTLLYLPSLTPISEALQLSGAAYAALHVLCDVRFPSTAEDGENGERYEFLDKVMRKGVLTAYHHASQHPSIVALLLSQADLLIAKMGIQAVKHLKALIPVLCTTLADPFAPDVVLEAARCLQTVLLNCWPRIGGYRMEIVRALCLAWRDGGEGNVRRELEVAGRLFGGCCGGGG
;
A
#
# COMPACT_ATOMS: atom_id res chain seq x y z
N MET A 1 2.91 51.31 35.40
CA MET A 1 2.49 50.96 34.02
C MET A 1 1.68 49.69 34.12
N SER A 2 0.36 49.82 34.08
CA SER A 2 -0.55 48.67 34.06
C SER A 2 -0.33 47.91 32.74
N PRO A 3 -0.19 46.57 32.74
CA PRO A 3 -0.08 45.83 31.50
C PRO A 3 -1.36 46.05 30.69
N THR A 4 -1.22 46.48 29.44
CA THR A 4 -2.33 46.53 28.49
C THR A 4 -3.00 45.16 28.45
N PRO A 5 -4.34 45.06 28.58
CA PRO A 5 -5.01 43.79 28.50
C PRO A 5 -4.69 43.14 27.14
N PRO A 6 -4.52 41.80 27.09
CA PRO A 6 -4.29 41.11 25.83
C PRO A 6 -5.43 41.44 24.86
N GLN A 7 -5.09 41.81 23.62
CA GLN A 7 -6.10 42.05 22.58
C GLN A 7 -6.96 40.79 22.43
N GLN A 8 -8.26 40.97 22.65
CA GLN A 8 -9.26 39.93 22.46
C GLN A 8 -9.84 40.03 21.05
N TYR A 9 -10.15 38.89 20.45
CA TYR A 9 -10.66 38.77 19.09
C TYR A 9 -11.92 37.90 19.08
N SER A 10 -12.93 38.31 18.31
CA SER A 10 -14.05 37.41 17.99
C SER A 10 -13.68 36.46 16.84
N LEU A 11 -14.41 35.36 16.69
CA LEU A 11 -14.14 34.38 15.63
C LEU A 11 -14.33 34.99 14.22
N ALA A 12 -15.34 35.85 14.06
CA ALA A 12 -15.54 36.65 12.85
C ALA A 12 -14.30 37.49 12.50
N GLN A 13 -13.73 38.19 13.48
CA GLN A 13 -12.54 39.02 13.30
C GLN A 13 -11.30 38.18 12.96
N LEU A 14 -11.17 37.00 13.57
CA LEU A 14 -10.11 36.06 13.21
C LEU A 14 -10.26 35.62 11.76
N TYR A 15 -11.46 35.25 11.31
CA TYR A 15 -11.69 34.84 9.93
C TYR A 15 -11.41 35.96 8.92
N GLN A 16 -11.89 37.19 9.18
CA GLN A 16 -11.63 38.34 8.29
C GLN A 16 -10.14 38.65 8.11
N LYS A 17 -9.31 38.39 9.12
CA LYS A 17 -7.86 38.55 9.02
C LYS A 17 -7.18 37.48 8.15
N LEU A 18 -7.87 36.38 7.88
CA LEU A 18 -7.38 35.28 7.03
C LEU A 18 -7.75 35.47 5.55
N GLU A 19 -8.60 36.45 5.19
CA GLU A 19 -8.90 36.72 3.79
C GLU A 19 -7.76 37.51 3.12
N PRO A 20 -7.31 37.11 1.92
CA PRO A 20 -6.28 37.85 1.18
C PRO A 20 -6.80 39.22 0.78
N LYS A 21 -6.06 40.29 1.10
CA LYS A 21 -6.39 41.64 0.61
C LYS A 21 -6.13 41.82 -0.90
N ASP A 22 -5.18 41.05 -1.46
CA ASP A 22 -4.71 41.17 -2.86
C ASP A 22 -4.82 39.87 -3.67
N GLY A 23 -5.71 38.94 -3.28
CA GLY A 23 -6.06 37.76 -4.08
C GLY A 23 -5.03 36.61 -4.16
N SER A 24 -3.79 36.80 -3.70
CA SER A 24 -2.81 35.70 -3.54
C SER A 24 -2.23 35.67 -2.12
N GLN A 25 -2.21 34.48 -1.50
CA GLN A 25 -1.57 34.23 -0.20
C GLN A 25 -0.36 33.34 -0.41
N SER A 26 0.82 33.77 0.04
CA SER A 26 2.00 32.93 0.00
C SER A 26 1.93 31.82 1.05
N THR A 27 2.72 30.76 0.88
CA THR A 27 2.81 29.67 1.86
C THR A 27 3.36 30.16 3.21
N ALA A 28 4.20 31.20 3.21
CA ALA A 28 4.70 31.83 4.43
C ALA A 28 3.59 32.59 5.17
N ASP A 29 2.73 33.32 4.44
CA ASP A 29 1.57 34.01 5.02
C ASP A 29 0.61 33.02 5.66
N ASN A 30 0.40 31.87 5.01
CA ASN A 30 -0.44 30.79 5.52
C ASN A 30 0.08 30.21 6.84
N LEU A 31 1.39 29.99 6.97
CA LEU A 31 1.98 29.52 8.22
C LEU A 31 1.82 30.56 9.34
N GLN A 32 2.11 31.83 9.05
CA GLN A 32 1.98 32.91 10.02
C GLN A 32 0.54 33.07 10.49
N ASN A 33 -0.41 32.97 9.56
CA ASN A 33 -1.85 33.01 9.86
C ASN A 33 -2.27 31.84 10.76
N LEU A 34 -1.78 30.62 10.50
CA LEU A 34 -2.03 29.46 11.36
C LEU A 34 -1.43 29.63 12.76
N GLN A 35 -0.23 30.19 12.88
CA GLN A 35 0.40 30.46 14.18
C GLN A 35 -0.42 31.48 14.99
N ASN A 36 -0.84 32.56 14.34
CA ASN A 36 -1.66 33.60 14.96
C ASN A 36 -3.02 33.04 15.41
N LEU A 37 -3.66 32.26 14.54
CA LEU A 37 -4.93 31.60 14.83
C LEU A 37 -4.82 30.63 16.00
N ASN A 38 -3.88 29.68 15.94
CA ASN A 38 -3.65 28.71 17.02
C ASN A 38 -3.32 29.40 18.36
N SER A 39 -2.52 30.47 18.32
CA SER A 39 -2.17 31.27 19.51
C SER A 39 -3.37 32.00 20.14
N CYS A 40 -4.38 32.37 19.34
CA CYS A 40 -5.64 32.92 19.84
C CYS A 40 -6.55 31.81 20.38
N LEU A 41 -6.70 30.71 19.63
CA LEU A 41 -7.56 29.59 19.99
C LEU A 41 -7.11 28.86 21.27
N SER A 42 -5.79 28.73 21.48
CA SER A 42 -5.23 28.03 22.64
C SER A 42 -5.31 28.83 23.96
N LYS A 43 -5.73 30.10 23.92
CA LYS A 43 -5.79 30.98 25.09
C LYS A 43 -7.21 31.55 25.23
N PRO A 44 -8.04 31.03 26.17
CA PRO A 44 -9.42 31.47 26.35
C PRO A 44 -9.54 32.99 26.54
N ASP A 45 -8.59 33.61 27.26
CA ASP A 45 -8.57 35.04 27.55
C ASP A 45 -8.49 35.95 26.32
N ARG A 46 -8.09 35.40 25.16
CA ARG A 46 -7.96 36.12 23.89
C ARG A 46 -9.18 35.99 22.98
N LEU A 47 -10.19 35.22 23.38
CA LEU A 47 -11.39 34.97 22.57
C LEU A 47 -12.60 35.70 23.15
N LEU A 48 -13.29 36.45 22.30
CA LEU A 48 -14.63 36.98 22.58
C LEU A 48 -15.64 36.06 21.91
N ARG A 49 -16.45 35.36 22.73
CA ARG A 49 -17.51 34.46 22.26
C ARG A 49 -18.78 35.27 21.98
N GLU A 50 -19.35 35.09 20.78
CA GLU A 50 -20.60 35.70 20.36
C GLU A 50 -21.72 34.65 20.27
N GLN A 51 -22.99 35.07 20.18
CA GLN A 51 -24.15 34.16 20.21
C GLN A 51 -24.30 33.31 18.93
N ASP A 52 -23.59 33.63 17.84
CA ASP A 52 -23.68 32.98 16.52
C ASP A 52 -22.30 32.53 15.98
N ASP A 53 -21.43 32.05 16.88
CA ASP A 53 -20.05 31.68 16.55
C ASP A 53 -19.94 30.45 15.62
N ASP A 54 -20.99 29.63 15.51
CA ASP A 54 -20.90 28.33 14.83
C ASP A 54 -20.65 28.46 13.32
N GLU A 55 -21.19 29.50 12.66
CA GLU A 55 -20.94 29.78 11.25
C GLU A 55 -19.47 30.20 11.02
N ASP A 56 -18.91 31.03 11.90
CA ASP A 56 -17.50 31.43 11.81
C ASP A 56 -16.55 30.27 12.16
N ILE A 57 -16.95 29.37 13.07
CA ILE A 57 -16.24 28.12 13.33
C ILE A 57 -16.15 27.29 12.04
N ILE A 58 -17.25 27.12 11.32
CA ILE A 58 -17.27 26.36 10.06
C ILE A 58 -16.34 27.01 9.02
N ARG A 59 -16.40 28.33 8.86
CA ARG A 59 -15.53 29.07 7.93
C ARG A 59 -14.05 28.93 8.27
N LEU A 60 -13.70 29.05 9.55
CA LEU A 60 -12.35 28.83 10.05
C LEU A 60 -11.90 27.39 9.78
N CYS A 61 -12.74 26.40 10.09
CA CYS A 61 -12.44 24.99 9.83
C CYS A 61 -12.20 24.72 8.33
N LEU A 62 -13.01 25.28 7.44
CA LEU A 62 -12.83 25.13 6.00
C LEU A 62 -11.54 25.79 5.49
N TRP A 63 -11.23 27.00 5.98
CA TRP A 63 -9.98 27.68 5.64
C TRP A 63 -8.77 26.88 6.11
N ILE A 64 -8.75 26.45 7.38
CA ILE A 64 -7.67 25.60 7.92
C ILE A 64 -7.53 24.34 7.07
N SER A 65 -8.66 23.66 6.80
CA SER A 65 -8.68 22.39 6.07
C SER A 65 -8.07 22.50 4.67
N LYS A 66 -8.32 23.63 3.98
CA LYS A 66 -7.72 23.93 2.68
C LYS A 66 -6.21 24.18 2.78
N VAL A 67 -5.78 24.94 3.79
CA VAL A 67 -4.40 25.43 3.89
C VAL A 67 -3.43 24.35 4.35
N ILE A 68 -3.84 23.41 5.19
CA ILE A 68 -2.93 22.40 5.75
C ILE A 68 -2.68 21.19 4.86
N LEU A 69 -3.51 20.97 3.84
CA LEU A 69 -3.37 19.83 2.95
C LEU A 69 -2.00 19.85 2.25
N PRO A 70 -1.34 18.69 2.13
CA PRO A 70 -0.09 18.60 1.40
C PRO A 70 -0.35 18.80 -0.10
N ASP A 71 0.55 19.49 -0.78
CA ASP A 71 0.45 19.83 -2.21
C ASP A 71 1.54 19.13 -3.06
N GLY A 72 1.61 19.41 -4.35
CA GLY A 72 2.59 18.80 -5.26
C GLY A 72 4.06 19.13 -5.00
N SER A 73 4.38 19.99 -4.02
CA SER A 73 5.75 20.46 -3.78
C SER A 73 6.75 19.38 -3.35
N PHE A 74 6.29 18.16 -3.04
CA PHE A 74 7.16 17.03 -2.69
C PHE A 74 7.70 16.26 -3.91
N ASN A 75 7.08 16.40 -5.09
CA ASN A 75 7.36 15.58 -6.27
C ASN A 75 8.42 16.21 -7.21
N VAL A 76 9.42 16.91 -6.65
CA VAL A 76 10.49 17.57 -7.42
C VAL A 76 11.42 16.57 -8.14
N GLU A 77 11.24 15.26 -7.91
CA GLU A 77 12.05 14.17 -8.45
C GLU A 77 12.08 14.12 -9.99
N ASP A 78 11.01 14.52 -10.68
CA ASP A 78 10.87 14.27 -12.13
C ASP A 78 11.45 15.36 -13.05
N ASP A 79 12.12 16.39 -12.53
CA ASP A 79 12.59 17.51 -13.38
C ASP A 79 13.94 17.26 -14.09
N MET A 80 14.70 16.21 -13.72
CA MET A 80 16.10 16.06 -14.18
C MET A 80 16.63 14.63 -14.42
N SER A 81 15.85 13.55 -14.32
CA SER A 81 16.39 12.18 -14.47
C SER A 81 16.01 11.48 -15.78
N ASP A 82 16.52 11.98 -16.91
CA ASP A 82 16.60 11.21 -18.17
C ASP A 82 17.86 10.31 -18.24
N GLY A 83 18.60 10.20 -17.13
CA GLY A 83 19.79 9.36 -17.03
C GLY A 83 19.51 8.07 -16.27
N ILE A 84 19.76 6.93 -16.90
CA ILE A 84 19.90 5.63 -16.22
C ILE A 84 20.87 5.82 -15.03
N PRO A 85 20.47 5.52 -13.77
CA PRO A 85 21.39 5.61 -12.65
C PRO A 85 22.50 4.57 -12.82
N HIS A 86 23.72 5.03 -13.09
CA HIS A 86 24.90 4.16 -12.99
C HIS A 86 25.17 3.88 -11.50
N PRO A 87 25.32 2.62 -11.05
CA PRO A 87 25.32 2.26 -9.62
C PRO A 87 26.54 2.73 -8.78
N GLN A 88 27.33 3.69 -9.26
CA GLN A 88 28.62 4.06 -8.64
C GLN A 88 28.93 5.57 -8.61
N GLN A 89 27.97 6.46 -8.90
CA GLN A 89 28.21 7.90 -8.79
C GLN A 89 27.73 8.45 -7.44
N SER A 90 28.60 9.21 -6.78
CA SER A 90 28.26 10.07 -5.64
C SER A 90 27.10 10.99 -6.03
N ALA A 91 26.13 11.20 -5.11
CA ALA A 91 24.99 12.08 -5.32
C ALA A 91 25.45 13.42 -5.92
N SER A 92 24.85 13.81 -7.05
CA SER A 92 25.20 15.07 -7.70
C SER A 92 24.75 16.26 -6.84
N LEU A 93 25.32 17.44 -7.07
CA LEU A 93 24.87 18.67 -6.39
C LEU A 93 23.37 18.96 -6.65
N ALA A 94 22.85 18.54 -7.81
CA ALA A 94 21.43 18.67 -8.14
C ALA A 94 20.57 17.77 -7.23
N ASP A 95 20.97 16.52 -7.02
CA ASP A 95 20.27 15.57 -6.16
C ASP A 95 20.22 16.06 -4.71
N ILE A 96 21.33 16.63 -4.22
CA ILE A 96 21.42 17.20 -2.87
C ILE A 96 20.47 18.41 -2.73
N CYS A 97 20.42 19.29 -3.73
CA CYS A 97 19.52 20.45 -3.72
C CYS A 97 18.05 20.03 -3.76
N ILE A 98 17.69 19.02 -4.57
CA ILE A 98 16.33 18.47 -4.65
C ILE A 98 15.92 17.86 -3.31
N ALA A 99 16.79 17.04 -2.71
CA ALA A 99 16.54 16.43 -1.40
C ALA A 99 16.34 17.51 -0.31
N ALA A 100 17.19 18.54 -0.27
CA ALA A 100 17.06 19.64 0.67
C ALA A 100 15.77 20.45 0.47
N SER A 101 15.34 20.66 -0.78
CA SER A 101 14.06 21.33 -1.09
C SER A 101 12.87 20.52 -0.58
N ARG A 102 12.87 19.21 -0.83
CA ARG A 102 11.84 18.28 -0.35
C ARG A 102 11.77 18.24 1.17
N GLU A 103 12.90 18.20 1.86
CA GLU A 103 12.96 18.21 3.33
C GLU A 103 12.37 19.50 3.91
N ARG A 104 12.65 20.66 3.29
CA ARG A 104 12.04 21.94 3.69
C ARG A 104 10.53 21.95 3.46
N ALA A 105 10.06 21.43 2.33
CA ALA A 105 8.63 21.32 2.05
C ALA A 105 7.91 20.41 3.06
N LEU A 106 8.54 19.29 3.45
CA LEU A 106 8.05 18.39 4.50
C LEU A 106 7.98 19.09 5.86
N ALA A 107 9.07 19.73 6.29
CA ALA A 107 9.11 20.44 7.57
C ALA A 107 8.03 21.53 7.67
N LEU A 108 7.85 22.30 6.59
CA LEU A 108 6.81 23.33 6.51
C LEU A 108 5.41 22.71 6.60
N THR A 109 5.18 21.61 5.90
CA THR A 109 3.90 20.89 5.91
C THR A 109 3.59 20.31 7.28
N HIS A 110 4.57 19.70 7.95
CA HIS A 110 4.44 19.21 9.32
C HIS A 110 4.05 20.32 10.28
N GLN A 111 4.68 21.49 10.17
CA GLN A 111 4.38 22.63 11.03
C GLN A 111 2.96 23.16 10.79
N LYS A 112 2.56 23.35 9.52
CA LYS A 112 1.20 23.78 9.16
C LYS A 112 0.15 22.79 9.64
N ALA A 113 0.36 21.50 9.38
CA ALA A 113 -0.56 20.44 9.77
C ALA A 113 -0.71 20.33 11.30
N SER A 114 0.39 20.40 12.05
CA SER A 114 0.35 20.38 13.52
C SER A 114 -0.49 21.52 14.08
N LEU A 115 -0.22 22.77 13.64
CA LEU A 115 -0.94 23.95 14.12
C LEU A 115 -2.41 23.94 13.70
N GLY A 116 -2.70 23.55 12.45
CA GLY A 116 -4.06 23.56 11.94
C GLY A 116 -4.92 22.42 12.47
N LEU A 117 -4.40 21.19 12.59
CA LEU A 117 -5.15 20.08 13.19
C LEU A 117 -5.45 20.33 14.67
N GLN A 118 -4.51 20.93 15.41
CA GLN A 118 -4.78 21.36 16.79
C GLN A 118 -5.88 22.44 16.84
N SER A 119 -5.83 23.40 15.91
CA SER A 119 -6.87 24.44 15.79
C SER A 119 -8.23 23.83 15.45
N LEU A 120 -8.29 22.86 14.53
CA LEU A 120 -9.51 22.12 14.19
C LEU A 120 -10.04 21.36 15.39
N GLN A 121 -9.18 20.70 16.16
CA GLN A 121 -9.59 20.00 17.38
C GLN A 121 -10.22 20.98 18.37
N ILE A 122 -9.61 22.14 18.64
CA ILE A 122 -10.18 23.14 19.55
C ILE A 122 -11.53 23.64 19.03
N LEU A 123 -11.60 24.04 17.76
CA LEU A 123 -12.81 24.55 17.13
C LEU A 123 -13.98 23.55 17.20
N ILE A 124 -13.75 22.30 16.79
CA ILE A 124 -14.79 21.26 16.67
C ILE A 124 -15.15 20.65 18.03
N SER A 125 -14.18 20.40 18.90
CA SER A 125 -14.40 19.64 20.14
C SER A 125 -14.66 20.50 21.36
N GLN A 126 -14.16 21.73 21.40
CA GLN A 126 -14.22 22.60 22.58
C GLN A 126 -15.08 23.85 22.36
N LEU A 127 -15.04 24.43 21.15
CA LEU A 127 -15.67 25.73 20.91
C LEU A 127 -17.07 25.65 20.28
N SER A 128 -17.40 24.62 19.51
CA SER A 128 -18.76 24.45 18.97
C SER A 128 -19.80 24.39 20.08
N SER A 129 -20.83 25.25 20.00
CA SER A 129 -21.86 25.38 21.04
C SER A 129 -22.71 24.10 21.17
N LEU A 130 -23.04 23.53 20.01
CA LEU A 130 -23.65 22.22 19.80
C LEU A 130 -22.76 21.49 18.80
N ARG A 131 -22.14 20.38 19.22
CA ARG A 131 -21.38 19.57 18.27
C ARG A 131 -22.33 19.09 17.17
N PRO A 132 -22.11 19.47 15.90
CA PRO A 132 -23.01 19.07 14.83
C PRO A 132 -22.94 17.55 14.66
N SER A 133 -24.03 16.93 14.23
CA SER A 133 -24.07 15.49 13.94
C SER A 133 -23.23 15.12 12.71
N THR A 134 -22.97 16.09 11.83
CA THR A 134 -22.18 15.95 10.61
C THR A 134 -21.23 17.12 10.43
N LEU A 135 -20.06 16.86 9.84
CA LEU A 135 -19.13 17.89 9.37
C LEU A 135 -19.19 18.03 7.86
N ASP A 136 -18.71 19.18 7.36
CA ASP A 136 -18.47 19.35 5.93
C ASP A 136 -17.48 18.26 5.43
N PRO A 137 -17.78 17.56 4.33
CA PRO A 137 -16.92 16.52 3.80
C PRO A 137 -15.47 16.96 3.56
N LYS A 138 -15.21 18.22 3.20
CA LYS A 138 -13.85 18.74 3.00
C LYS A 138 -13.02 18.68 4.27
N ILE A 139 -13.62 18.97 5.42
CA ILE A 139 -12.95 18.88 6.73
C ILE A 139 -12.60 17.42 7.01
N LEU A 140 -13.54 16.50 6.78
CA LEU A 140 -13.32 15.07 6.98
C LEU A 140 -12.23 14.51 6.06
N LEU A 141 -12.23 14.90 4.78
CA LEU A 141 -11.18 14.50 3.82
C LEU A 141 -9.80 15.01 4.25
N THR A 142 -9.72 16.24 4.77
CA THR A 142 -8.47 16.77 5.33
C THR A 142 -8.02 15.95 6.53
N LEU A 143 -8.91 15.62 7.46
CA LEU A 143 -8.54 14.78 8.61
C LEU A 143 -8.03 13.41 8.16
N ILE A 144 -8.72 12.78 7.19
CA ILE A 144 -8.32 11.48 6.59
C ILE A 144 -6.92 11.55 5.97
N ALA A 145 -6.56 12.66 5.33
CA ALA A 145 -5.24 12.85 4.73
C ALA A 145 -4.08 12.74 5.76
N PHE A 146 -4.37 12.81 7.06
CA PHE A 146 -3.36 12.73 8.13
C PHE A 146 -3.49 11.47 9.01
N THR A 147 -4.25 10.44 8.62
CA THR A 147 -4.49 9.27 9.49
C THR A 147 -3.45 8.16 9.40
N SER A 148 -2.55 8.18 8.41
CA SER A 148 -1.61 7.07 8.19
C SER A 148 -0.17 7.49 8.52
N PRO A 149 0.52 6.79 9.44
CA PRO A 149 1.93 7.09 9.75
C PRO A 149 2.89 6.71 8.61
N ALA A 150 2.41 6.00 7.57
CA ALA A 150 3.21 5.67 6.39
C ALA A 150 3.36 6.85 5.43
N ASP A 151 2.52 7.89 5.56
CA ASP A 151 2.52 9.04 4.67
C ASP A 151 3.61 10.05 5.09
N PRO A 152 4.50 10.51 4.19
CA PRO A 152 5.65 11.35 4.55
C PRO A 152 5.31 12.68 5.24
N TRP A 153 4.13 13.24 4.95
CA TRP A 153 3.66 14.51 5.52
C TRP A 153 2.99 14.36 6.88
N THR A 154 2.94 13.15 7.43
CA THR A 154 2.33 12.89 8.74
C THR A 154 3.37 12.77 9.85
N THR A 155 2.92 13.01 11.07
CA THR A 155 3.69 12.87 12.31
C THR A 155 2.81 12.18 13.36
N PRO A 156 3.39 11.53 14.38
CA PRO A 156 2.59 10.86 15.41
C PRO A 156 1.51 11.76 16.04
N THR A 157 1.85 13.04 16.28
CA THR A 157 0.93 14.04 16.81
C THR A 157 -0.22 14.35 15.84
N THR A 158 0.07 14.58 14.56
CA THR A 158 -0.96 14.90 13.57
C THR A 158 -1.90 13.71 13.33
N THR A 159 -1.36 12.49 13.30
CA THR A 159 -2.16 11.26 13.23
C THR A 159 -3.07 11.09 14.42
N GLN A 160 -2.57 11.31 15.64
CA GLN A 160 -3.39 11.25 16.85
C GLN A 160 -4.50 12.30 16.84
N LEU A 161 -4.18 13.55 16.50
CA LEU A 161 -5.16 14.65 16.43
C LEU A 161 -6.26 14.33 15.43
N SER A 162 -5.90 13.99 14.19
CA SER A 162 -6.85 13.66 13.13
C SER A 162 -7.74 12.48 13.48
N SER A 163 -7.15 11.40 14.00
CA SER A 163 -7.91 10.20 14.39
C SER A 163 -8.87 10.48 15.55
N SER A 164 -8.45 11.30 16.52
CA SER A 164 -9.30 11.69 17.66
C SER A 164 -10.55 12.47 17.23
N VAL A 165 -10.40 13.36 16.25
CA VAL A 165 -11.54 14.13 15.71
C VAL A 165 -12.42 13.25 14.83
N LEU A 166 -11.82 12.44 13.94
CA LEU A 166 -12.58 11.52 13.08
C LEU A 166 -13.43 10.51 13.86
N ALA A 167 -12.93 10.03 15.00
CA ALA A 167 -13.66 9.10 15.86
C ALA A 167 -15.00 9.67 16.38
N LEU A 168 -15.14 11.00 16.42
CA LEU A 168 -16.41 11.66 16.79
C LEU A 168 -17.46 11.59 15.69
N TYR A 169 -17.05 11.30 14.44
CA TYR A 169 -17.89 11.34 13.23
C TYR A 169 -17.94 10.00 12.49
N THR A 170 -17.62 8.89 13.17
CA THR A 170 -17.64 7.53 12.61
C THR A 170 -18.93 7.20 11.87
N THR A 171 -20.09 7.60 12.40
CA THR A 171 -21.39 7.38 11.76
C THR A 171 -21.48 8.02 10.37
N GLN A 172 -20.94 9.23 10.20
CA GLN A 172 -20.92 9.92 8.92
C GLN A 172 -19.85 9.34 8.00
N THR A 173 -18.64 9.15 8.51
CA THR A 173 -17.50 8.73 7.71
C THR A 173 -17.70 7.31 7.16
N HIS A 174 -18.32 6.41 7.91
CA HIS A 174 -18.59 5.03 7.48
C HIS A 174 -19.90 4.89 6.70
N SER A 175 -20.62 5.99 6.46
CA SER A 175 -21.85 5.97 5.67
C SER A 175 -21.56 5.72 4.19
N GLU A 176 -22.42 4.96 3.54
CA GLU A 176 -22.34 4.72 2.09
C GLU A 176 -22.36 6.03 1.29
N ASP A 177 -23.13 7.03 1.74
CA ASP A 177 -23.22 8.33 1.10
C ASP A 177 -21.88 9.06 1.08
N PHE A 178 -21.18 9.11 2.21
CA PHE A 178 -19.86 9.75 2.31
C PHE A 178 -18.82 9.02 1.45
N ILE A 179 -18.76 7.69 1.53
CA ILE A 179 -17.81 6.89 0.73
C ILE A 179 -18.07 7.09 -0.77
N LEU A 180 -19.30 6.89 -1.22
CA LEU A 180 -19.62 6.91 -2.65
C LEU A 180 -19.62 8.32 -3.22
N ARG A 181 -20.32 9.27 -2.57
CA ARG A 181 -20.45 10.63 -3.11
C ARG A 181 -19.20 11.43 -2.82
N SER A 182 -18.85 11.60 -1.55
CA SER A 182 -17.80 12.54 -1.13
C SER A 182 -16.40 12.05 -1.47
N ILE A 183 -16.11 10.76 -1.33
CA ILE A 183 -14.79 10.23 -1.67
C ILE A 183 -14.72 9.79 -3.13
N LEU A 184 -15.43 8.73 -3.51
CA LEU A 184 -15.19 8.07 -4.79
C LEU A 184 -15.61 8.94 -5.97
N ASN A 185 -16.78 9.56 -5.95
CA ASN A 185 -17.28 10.34 -7.08
C ASN A 185 -16.74 11.77 -7.13
N THR A 186 -16.60 12.45 -6.00
CA THR A 186 -16.14 13.85 -5.98
C THR A 186 -14.62 14.00 -6.04
N ILE A 187 -13.86 13.07 -5.47
CA ILE A 187 -12.39 13.18 -5.38
C ILE A 187 -11.70 12.15 -6.27
N ILE A 188 -11.91 10.86 -6.00
CA ILE A 188 -11.08 9.81 -6.61
C ILE A 188 -11.35 9.69 -8.12
N ARG A 189 -12.61 9.57 -8.53
CA ARG A 189 -12.94 9.36 -9.94
C ARG A 189 -12.42 10.49 -10.85
N PRO A 190 -12.59 11.78 -10.55
CA PRO A 190 -12.00 12.86 -11.34
C PRO A 190 -10.48 12.74 -11.44
N LEU A 191 -9.80 12.52 -10.31
CA LEU A 191 -8.34 12.48 -10.25
C LEU A 191 -7.72 11.29 -11.00
N PHE A 192 -8.39 10.14 -11.00
CA PHE A 192 -7.88 8.91 -11.63
C PHE A 192 -8.41 8.69 -13.06
N SER A 193 -9.39 9.47 -13.52
CA SER A 193 -10.07 9.24 -14.81
C SER A 193 -9.13 9.32 -16.01
N LEU A 194 -8.14 10.23 -15.97
CA LEU A 194 -7.14 10.43 -17.03
C LEU A 194 -6.03 9.36 -17.03
N SER A 195 -5.80 8.70 -15.89
CA SER A 195 -4.78 7.65 -15.71
C SER A 195 -5.36 6.24 -15.77
N LYS A 196 -6.58 6.10 -16.29
CA LYS A 196 -7.30 4.83 -16.32
C LYS A 196 -6.56 3.81 -17.21
N PRO A 197 -6.29 2.58 -16.72
CA PRO A 197 -5.64 1.55 -17.51
C PRO A 197 -6.46 1.15 -18.74
N SER A 198 -5.77 0.85 -19.85
CA SER A 198 -6.38 0.39 -21.10
C SER A 198 -6.94 -1.02 -21.01
N THR A 199 -6.53 -1.79 -20.00
CA THR A 199 -6.98 -3.15 -19.70
C THR A 199 -8.42 -3.22 -19.19
N ILE A 200 -9.05 -2.07 -18.87
CA ILE A 200 -10.42 -1.99 -18.37
C ILE A 200 -11.31 -0.96 -19.09
N THR A 201 -12.60 -1.26 -19.13
CA THR A 201 -13.67 -0.37 -19.59
C THR A 201 -13.97 0.71 -18.54
N SER A 202 -14.70 1.76 -18.90
CA SER A 202 -15.07 2.83 -17.95
C SER A 202 -15.97 2.34 -16.81
N ALA A 203 -16.58 1.16 -16.97
CA ALA A 203 -17.33 0.44 -15.95
C ALA A 203 -16.44 -0.55 -15.14
N GLY A 204 -15.11 -0.42 -15.19
CA GLY A 204 -14.18 -1.25 -14.42
C GLY A 204 -14.07 -2.71 -14.86
N ARG A 205 -14.76 -3.14 -15.92
CA ARG A 205 -14.68 -4.52 -16.46
C ARG A 205 -13.49 -4.70 -17.40
N LYS A 206 -12.99 -5.93 -17.57
CA LYS A 206 -11.93 -6.24 -18.55
C LYS A 206 -12.27 -5.69 -19.94
N ALA A 207 -11.35 -4.95 -20.55
CA ALA A 207 -11.48 -4.41 -21.90
C ALA A 207 -11.02 -5.43 -22.96
N MET A 208 -11.47 -5.22 -24.19
CA MET A 208 -10.94 -5.96 -25.35
C MET A 208 -9.47 -5.56 -25.59
N PRO A 209 -8.59 -6.49 -25.98
CA PRO A 209 -7.19 -6.19 -26.27
C PRO A 209 -7.09 -5.08 -27.32
N SER A 210 -6.33 -4.02 -27.01
CA SER A 210 -6.03 -2.97 -27.98
C SER A 210 -4.86 -3.41 -28.87
N SER A 211 -5.04 -3.35 -30.19
CA SER A 211 -3.98 -3.59 -31.18
C SER A 211 -3.19 -2.33 -31.52
N GLY A 212 -3.44 -1.22 -30.83
CA GLY A 212 -2.81 0.07 -31.11
C GLY A 212 -1.35 0.14 -30.62
N PRO A 213 -0.51 0.97 -31.25
CA PRO A 213 0.86 1.20 -30.80
C PRO A 213 0.90 1.82 -29.40
N LEU A 214 1.92 1.45 -28.61
CA LEU A 214 2.17 2.04 -27.29
C LEU A 214 2.41 3.56 -27.44
N PRO A 215 1.75 4.41 -26.63
CA PRO A 215 1.98 5.85 -26.65
C PRO A 215 3.46 6.17 -26.35
N LYS A 216 4.02 7.17 -27.03
CA LYS A 216 5.34 7.71 -26.68
C LYS A 216 5.28 8.35 -25.28
N HIS A 217 6.33 8.13 -24.49
CA HIS A 217 6.46 8.73 -23.16
C HIS A 217 6.76 10.22 -23.29
N ASP A 218 5.90 11.07 -22.74
CA ASP A 218 6.04 12.52 -22.66
C ASP A 218 5.78 12.92 -21.20
N VAL A 219 6.82 13.43 -20.53
CA VAL A 219 6.82 13.73 -19.09
C VAL A 219 5.82 14.84 -18.75
N ALA A 220 5.67 15.85 -19.63
CA ALA A 220 4.73 16.94 -19.42
C ALA A 220 3.27 16.48 -19.60
N ALA A 221 3.05 15.60 -20.58
CA ALA A 221 1.76 14.92 -20.73
C ALA A 221 1.46 13.98 -19.55
N GLU A 222 2.47 13.31 -18.99
CA GLU A 222 2.29 12.42 -17.83
C GLU A 222 1.81 13.18 -16.60
N ARG A 223 2.44 14.31 -16.24
CA ARG A 223 2.02 15.10 -15.07
C ARG A 223 0.57 15.55 -15.16
N SER A 224 0.19 16.07 -16.34
CA SER A 224 -1.18 16.51 -16.62
C SER A 224 -2.20 15.35 -16.60
N SER A 225 -1.74 14.13 -16.93
CA SER A 225 -2.58 12.94 -16.93
C SER A 225 -2.72 12.25 -15.57
N LYS A 226 -1.91 12.62 -14.56
CA LYS A 226 -1.86 12.01 -13.22
C LYS A 226 -2.00 13.05 -12.08
N PRO A 227 -3.10 13.82 -12.01
CA PRO A 227 -3.30 14.80 -10.95
C PRO A 227 -3.37 14.17 -9.55
N TRP A 228 -3.80 12.90 -9.43
CA TRP A 228 -3.73 12.13 -8.18
C TRP A 228 -2.30 11.94 -7.65
N LYS A 229 -1.30 11.92 -8.54
CA LYS A 229 0.11 11.71 -8.19
C LYS A 229 0.81 13.04 -7.92
N TYR A 230 0.57 14.04 -8.77
CA TYR A 230 1.37 15.26 -8.80
C TYR A 230 0.72 16.47 -8.13
N GLU A 231 -0.61 16.55 -8.06
CA GLU A 231 -1.31 17.71 -7.50
C GLU A 231 -1.94 17.38 -6.15
N THR A 232 -2.72 16.29 -6.12
CA THR A 232 -3.47 15.84 -4.95
C THR A 232 -2.82 14.59 -4.36
N ILE A 233 -1.61 14.73 -3.85
CA ILE A 233 -0.77 13.58 -3.41
C ILE A 233 -1.43 12.73 -2.32
N TYR A 234 -2.31 13.34 -1.52
CA TYR A 234 -3.07 12.69 -0.45
C TYR A 234 -4.28 11.89 -0.96
N ALA A 235 -4.53 11.88 -2.28
CA ALA A 235 -5.62 11.12 -2.89
C ALA A 235 -5.49 9.61 -2.64
N ILE A 236 -4.26 9.08 -2.62
CA ILE A 236 -4.01 7.66 -2.35
C ILE A 236 -4.41 7.31 -0.91
N ARG A 237 -4.11 8.18 0.06
CA ARG A 237 -4.54 8.02 1.46
C ARG A 237 -6.05 8.04 1.60
N ILE A 238 -6.72 9.00 0.95
CA ILE A 238 -8.19 9.08 0.93
C ILE A 238 -8.79 7.80 0.32
N PHE A 239 -8.23 7.32 -0.80
CA PHE A 239 -8.69 6.10 -1.46
C PHE A 239 -8.50 4.85 -0.59
N SER A 240 -7.32 4.71 0.02
CA SER A 240 -7.00 3.61 0.94
C SER A 240 -7.98 3.58 2.11
N TRP A 241 -8.27 4.75 2.69
CA TRP A 241 -9.22 4.88 3.78
C TRP A 241 -10.64 4.45 3.37
N ALA A 242 -11.06 4.78 2.13
CA ALA A 242 -12.35 4.35 1.62
C ALA A 242 -12.45 2.82 1.49
N ILE A 243 -11.38 2.13 1.09
CA ILE A 243 -11.38 0.65 1.04
C ILE A 243 -11.41 0.07 2.46
N GLU A 244 -10.64 0.64 3.38
CA GLU A 244 -10.51 0.15 4.76
C GLU A 244 -11.81 0.33 5.58
N ASN A 245 -12.62 1.35 5.29
CA ASN A 245 -13.76 1.73 6.13
C ASN A 245 -15.13 1.61 5.43
N ALA A 246 -15.17 1.29 4.13
CA ALA A 246 -16.44 1.10 3.45
C ALA A 246 -17.19 -0.14 3.98
N PRO A 247 -18.53 -0.04 4.15
CA PRO A 247 -19.34 -1.21 4.46
C PRO A 247 -19.15 -2.29 3.37
N PRO A 248 -19.08 -3.60 3.74
CA PRO A 248 -18.88 -4.68 2.77
C PRO A 248 -19.88 -4.66 1.60
N ARG A 249 -21.14 -4.30 1.90
CA ARG A 249 -22.20 -4.15 0.89
C ARG A 249 -21.86 -3.06 -0.13
N THR A 250 -21.36 -1.91 0.32
CA THR A 250 -20.98 -0.78 -0.54
C THR A 250 -19.90 -1.18 -1.54
N ILE A 251 -18.86 -1.92 -1.08
CA ILE A 251 -17.82 -2.44 -1.98
C ILE A 251 -18.43 -3.46 -2.95
N SER A 252 -19.17 -4.45 -2.46
CA SER A 252 -19.74 -5.51 -3.31
C SER A 252 -20.67 -5.01 -4.42
N GLN A 253 -21.40 -3.92 -4.18
CA GLN A 253 -22.35 -3.34 -5.14
C GLN A 253 -21.71 -2.29 -6.06
N ASN A 254 -20.64 -1.62 -5.60
CA ASN A 254 -20.01 -0.50 -6.31
C ASN A 254 -18.53 -0.74 -6.64
N TRP A 255 -18.08 -2.00 -6.66
CA TRP A 255 -16.71 -2.40 -7.01
C TRP A 255 -16.14 -1.75 -8.29
N PRO A 256 -16.94 -1.42 -9.33
CA PRO A 256 -16.43 -0.71 -10.51
C PRO A 256 -15.80 0.66 -10.23
N LEU A 257 -16.17 1.31 -9.12
CA LEU A 257 -15.61 2.62 -8.74
C LEU A 257 -14.22 2.50 -8.10
N PHE A 258 -13.93 1.35 -7.47
CA PHE A 258 -12.65 1.08 -6.81
C PHE A 258 -11.61 0.49 -7.75
N THR A 259 -12.07 -0.21 -8.78
CA THR A 259 -11.22 -1.01 -9.65
C THR A 259 -10.23 -0.18 -10.47
N PRO A 260 -10.62 0.93 -11.14
CA PRO A 260 -9.68 1.73 -11.91
C PRO A 260 -8.56 2.32 -11.04
N PRO A 261 -8.83 2.97 -9.90
CA PRO A 261 -7.74 3.45 -9.03
C PRO A 261 -6.82 2.35 -8.53
N LEU A 262 -7.35 1.18 -8.14
CA LEU A 262 -6.51 0.03 -7.74
C LEU A 262 -5.56 -0.40 -8.85
N LEU A 263 -6.06 -0.56 -10.08
CA LEU A 263 -5.23 -0.95 -11.21
C LEU A 263 -4.24 0.16 -11.62
N THR A 264 -4.65 1.43 -11.58
CA THR A 264 -3.73 2.56 -11.79
C THR A 264 -2.54 2.50 -10.82
N LEU A 265 -2.77 2.16 -9.54
CA LEU A 265 -1.69 2.02 -8.56
C LEU A 265 -0.79 0.81 -8.84
N LEU A 266 -1.37 -0.32 -9.28
CA LEU A 266 -0.61 -1.54 -9.62
C LEU A 266 0.23 -1.39 -10.90
N ASP A 267 -0.23 -0.55 -11.84
CA ASP A 267 0.42 -0.28 -13.12
C ASP A 267 1.40 0.92 -13.06
N ASP A 268 1.41 1.71 -11.97
CA ASP A 268 2.31 2.86 -11.84
C ASP A 268 3.77 2.39 -11.73
N PRO A 269 4.75 3.08 -12.35
CA PRO A 269 6.16 2.68 -12.24
C PRO A 269 6.76 2.87 -10.85
N SER A 270 6.15 3.70 -9.99
CA SER A 270 6.67 3.98 -8.64
C SER A 270 6.44 2.81 -7.70
N THR A 271 7.53 2.29 -7.11
CA THR A 271 7.49 1.20 -6.13
C THR A 271 6.48 1.44 -5.00
N PRO A 272 6.48 2.58 -4.27
CA PRO A 272 5.51 2.85 -3.21
C PRO A 272 4.04 2.73 -3.65
N HIS A 273 3.69 3.18 -4.85
CA HIS A 273 2.32 3.11 -5.36
C HIS A 273 1.91 1.67 -5.66
N ARG A 274 2.79 0.88 -6.29
CA ARG A 274 2.54 -0.54 -6.58
C ARG A 274 2.41 -1.37 -5.30
N VAL A 275 3.25 -1.09 -4.31
CA VAL A 275 3.14 -1.71 -2.97
C VAL A 275 1.79 -1.37 -2.35
N THR A 276 1.39 -0.08 -2.35
CA THR A 276 0.10 0.35 -1.81
C THR A 276 -1.08 -0.32 -2.51
N GLY A 277 -1.09 -0.32 -3.85
CA GLY A 277 -2.13 -1.01 -4.63
C GLY A 277 -2.22 -2.50 -4.30
N SER A 278 -1.07 -3.16 -4.13
CA SER A 278 -1.00 -4.58 -3.76
C SER A 278 -1.52 -4.84 -2.35
N LEU A 279 -1.19 -3.97 -1.38
CA LEU A 279 -1.63 -4.09 0.01
C LEU A 279 -3.14 -3.82 0.21
N LEU A 280 -3.76 -3.05 -0.68
CA LEU A 280 -5.21 -2.78 -0.63
C LEU A 280 -6.06 -3.96 -1.13
N LEU A 281 -5.51 -4.80 -2.01
CA LEU A 281 -6.26 -5.92 -2.58
C LEU A 281 -6.71 -6.97 -1.55
N PRO A 282 -5.88 -7.40 -0.57
CA PRO A 282 -6.33 -8.27 0.51
C PRO A 282 -7.57 -7.78 1.28
N THR A 283 -7.74 -6.46 1.41
CA THR A 283 -8.93 -5.86 2.05
C THR A 283 -10.11 -5.77 1.08
N PHE A 284 -9.85 -5.43 -0.18
CA PHE A 284 -10.90 -5.24 -1.19
C PHE A 284 -11.51 -6.55 -1.72
N LEU A 285 -10.67 -7.53 -2.07
CA LEU A 285 -11.08 -8.75 -2.78
C LEU A 285 -12.10 -9.62 -2.03
N PRO A 286 -12.03 -9.81 -0.68
CA PRO A 286 -12.99 -10.63 0.05
C PRO A 286 -14.45 -10.15 -0.04
N HIS A 287 -14.68 -8.91 -0.47
CA HIS A 287 -16.02 -8.36 -0.67
C HIS A 287 -16.62 -8.67 -2.05
N LEU A 288 -15.85 -9.31 -2.94
CA LEU A 288 -16.29 -9.74 -4.25
C LEU A 288 -16.65 -11.22 -4.24
N SER A 289 -17.66 -11.60 -5.02
CA SER A 289 -17.99 -13.02 -5.19
C SER A 289 -17.10 -13.67 -6.28
N PRO A 290 -16.84 -14.99 -6.19
CA PRO A 290 -16.15 -15.73 -7.25
C PRO A 290 -16.81 -15.50 -8.63
N GLN A 291 -18.15 -15.47 -8.65
CA GLN A 291 -18.94 -15.21 -9.85
C GLN A 291 -18.65 -13.84 -10.46
N VAL A 292 -18.60 -12.78 -9.65
CA VAL A 292 -18.26 -11.42 -10.14
C VAL A 292 -16.85 -11.42 -10.74
N LEU A 293 -15.87 -12.03 -10.07
CA LEU A 293 -14.49 -12.08 -10.54
C LEU A 293 -14.35 -12.83 -11.87
N ARG A 294 -15.12 -13.91 -12.06
CA ARG A 294 -15.15 -14.71 -13.29
C ARG A 294 -15.87 -13.97 -14.42
N GLN A 295 -17.09 -13.51 -14.19
CA GLN A 295 -17.93 -12.91 -15.23
C GLN A 295 -17.45 -11.53 -15.71
N SER A 296 -16.87 -10.73 -14.82
CA SER A 296 -16.33 -9.41 -15.18
C SER A 296 -14.95 -9.48 -15.84
N GLY A 297 -14.27 -10.62 -15.73
CA GLY A 297 -12.87 -10.80 -16.11
C GLY A 297 -11.87 -10.10 -15.19
N ILE A 298 -12.30 -9.43 -14.13
CA ILE A 298 -11.40 -8.59 -13.32
C ILE A 298 -10.38 -9.42 -12.52
N GLY A 299 -10.73 -10.67 -12.19
CA GLY A 299 -9.78 -11.58 -11.53
C GLY A 299 -8.53 -11.83 -12.38
N GLU A 300 -8.67 -11.90 -13.71
CA GLU A 300 -7.51 -12.02 -14.62
C GLU A 300 -6.73 -10.72 -14.72
N VAL A 301 -7.43 -9.58 -14.79
CA VAL A 301 -6.78 -8.27 -14.87
C VAL A 301 -5.90 -8.02 -13.65
N PHE A 302 -6.39 -8.30 -12.43
CA PHE A 302 -5.56 -8.20 -11.24
C PHE A 302 -4.39 -9.19 -11.24
N THR A 303 -4.60 -10.41 -11.74
CA THR A 303 -3.52 -11.40 -11.89
C THR A 303 -2.42 -10.86 -12.81
N ASP A 304 -2.80 -10.31 -13.96
CA ASP A 304 -1.85 -9.83 -14.96
C ASP A 304 -1.17 -8.51 -14.55
N ALA A 305 -1.81 -7.70 -13.70
CA ALA A 305 -1.18 -6.52 -13.08
C ALA A 305 -0.19 -6.90 -11.95
N LEU A 306 -0.48 -7.95 -11.17
CA LEU A 306 0.36 -8.39 -10.04
C LEU A 306 1.56 -9.25 -10.46
N MET A 307 1.40 -10.14 -11.43
CA MET A 307 2.45 -11.10 -11.80
C MET A 307 3.79 -10.44 -12.19
N PRO A 308 3.83 -9.33 -12.97
CA PRO A 308 5.07 -8.63 -13.28
C PRO A 308 5.80 -8.09 -12.04
N THR A 309 5.06 -7.77 -10.96
CA THR A 309 5.62 -7.26 -9.70
C THR A 309 6.57 -8.26 -9.04
N LEU A 310 6.35 -9.56 -9.23
CA LEU A 310 7.20 -10.62 -8.68
C LEU A 310 8.60 -10.65 -9.31
N LEU A 311 8.81 -9.92 -10.41
CA LEU A 311 10.08 -9.82 -11.13
C LEU A 311 10.81 -8.48 -10.91
N TYR A 312 10.32 -7.64 -9.98
CA TYR A 312 11.07 -6.49 -9.48
C TYR A 312 12.14 -6.98 -8.50
N LEU A 313 13.25 -7.46 -9.06
CA LEU A 313 14.29 -8.19 -8.35
C LEU A 313 15.56 -7.36 -8.17
N PRO A 314 16.42 -7.75 -7.21
CA PRO A 314 17.73 -7.14 -7.08
C PRO A 314 18.56 -7.27 -8.35
N SER A 315 19.23 -6.18 -8.72
CA SER A 315 19.99 -5.86 -9.96
C SER A 315 19.46 -4.58 -10.59
N LEU A 316 18.14 -4.37 -10.56
CA LEU A 316 17.46 -3.16 -11.03
C LEU A 316 16.64 -2.48 -9.93
N THR A 317 16.18 -3.24 -8.94
CA THR A 317 15.39 -2.73 -7.81
C THR A 317 16.18 -2.93 -6.50
N PRO A 318 16.25 -1.92 -5.60
CA PRO A 318 16.87 -2.11 -4.29
C PRO A 318 16.27 -3.29 -3.52
N ILE A 319 17.09 -4.00 -2.73
CA ILE A 319 16.67 -5.23 -2.05
C ILE A 319 15.46 -5.00 -1.14
N SER A 320 15.44 -3.89 -0.39
CA SER A 320 14.32 -3.53 0.49
C SER A 320 13.02 -3.34 -0.29
N GLU A 321 13.07 -2.68 -1.43
CA GLU A 321 11.94 -2.45 -2.32
C GLU A 321 11.46 -3.75 -2.97
N ALA A 322 12.38 -4.58 -3.47
CA ALA A 322 12.06 -5.87 -4.05
C ALA A 322 11.32 -6.79 -3.06
N LEU A 323 11.75 -6.80 -1.80
CA LEU A 323 11.10 -7.55 -0.72
C LEU A 323 9.68 -7.01 -0.44
N GLN A 324 9.50 -5.70 -0.35
CA GLN A 324 8.20 -5.08 -0.12
C GLN A 324 7.22 -5.36 -1.27
N LEU A 325 7.67 -5.17 -2.52
CA LEU A 325 6.88 -5.44 -3.72
C LEU A 325 6.45 -6.90 -3.81
N SER A 326 7.42 -7.81 -3.68
CA SER A 326 7.17 -9.24 -3.76
C SER A 326 6.24 -9.70 -2.63
N GLY A 327 6.52 -9.30 -1.39
CA GLY A 327 5.68 -9.65 -0.24
C GLY A 327 4.23 -9.20 -0.40
N ALA A 328 4.02 -7.93 -0.78
CA ALA A 328 2.68 -7.39 -1.00
C ALA A 328 1.96 -8.08 -2.18
N ALA A 329 2.67 -8.32 -3.29
CA ALA A 329 2.10 -8.97 -4.46
C ALA A 329 1.73 -10.44 -4.20
N TYR A 330 2.57 -11.21 -3.51
CA TYR A 330 2.24 -12.58 -3.12
C TYR A 330 1.02 -12.61 -2.18
N ALA A 331 0.96 -11.73 -1.18
CA ALA A 331 -0.20 -11.63 -0.29
C ALA A 331 -1.50 -11.37 -1.07
N ALA A 332 -1.47 -10.43 -2.02
CA ALA A 332 -2.60 -10.15 -2.90
C ALA A 332 -2.98 -11.35 -3.79
N LEU A 333 -2.00 -12.05 -4.38
CA LEU A 333 -2.22 -13.22 -5.23
C LEU A 333 -2.81 -14.40 -4.45
N HIS A 334 -2.38 -14.61 -3.20
CA HIS A 334 -2.95 -15.67 -2.34
C HIS A 334 -4.42 -15.39 -2.03
N VAL A 335 -4.77 -14.17 -1.63
CA VAL A 335 -6.17 -13.78 -1.39
C VAL A 335 -6.98 -13.87 -2.68
N LEU A 336 -6.44 -13.41 -3.81
CA LEU A 336 -7.09 -13.51 -5.11
C LEU A 336 -7.39 -14.96 -5.49
N CYS A 337 -6.45 -15.88 -5.25
CA CYS A 337 -6.62 -17.31 -5.47
C CYS A 337 -7.77 -17.87 -4.63
N ASP A 338 -7.78 -17.57 -3.33
CA ASP A 338 -8.78 -18.09 -2.40
C ASP A 338 -10.18 -17.54 -2.66
N VAL A 339 -10.30 -16.28 -3.09
CA VAL A 339 -11.58 -15.67 -3.46
C VAL A 339 -12.06 -16.13 -4.84
N ARG A 340 -11.20 -16.24 -5.86
CA ARG A 340 -11.61 -16.73 -7.19
C ARG A 340 -11.96 -18.20 -7.20
N PHE A 341 -11.22 -19.01 -6.45
CA PHE A 341 -11.28 -20.46 -6.52
C PHE A 341 -11.36 -21.06 -5.10
N PRO A 342 -12.52 -21.00 -4.43
CA PRO A 342 -12.69 -21.56 -3.09
C PRO A 342 -12.38 -23.06 -3.06
N SER A 343 -11.74 -23.56 -1.99
CA SER A 343 -11.36 -24.99 -1.89
C SER A 343 -12.54 -25.98 -1.88
N THR A 344 -13.76 -25.51 -1.69
CA THR A 344 -14.99 -26.33 -1.72
C THR A 344 -15.64 -26.38 -3.11
N ALA A 345 -14.96 -25.87 -4.13
CA ALA A 345 -15.51 -25.76 -5.47
C ALA A 345 -15.53 -27.10 -6.23
N GLU A 346 -16.38 -27.16 -7.26
CA GLU A 346 -16.54 -28.34 -8.12
C GLU A 346 -15.22 -28.72 -8.84
N ASP A 347 -15.10 -29.98 -9.28
CA ASP A 347 -13.87 -30.54 -9.87
C ASP A 347 -13.29 -29.71 -11.03
N GLY A 348 -14.13 -29.04 -11.82
CA GLY A 348 -13.69 -28.13 -12.89
C GLY A 348 -13.01 -26.86 -12.38
N GLU A 349 -13.50 -26.27 -11.29
CA GLU A 349 -12.94 -25.06 -10.68
C GLU A 349 -11.63 -25.35 -9.95
N ASN A 350 -11.46 -26.58 -9.45
CA ASN A 350 -10.18 -27.06 -8.94
C ASN A 350 -9.10 -27.06 -10.02
N GLY A 351 -9.44 -27.33 -11.28
CA GLY A 351 -8.53 -27.20 -12.43
C GLY A 351 -7.98 -25.79 -12.59
N GLU A 352 -8.86 -24.78 -12.66
CA GLU A 352 -8.47 -23.36 -12.77
C GLU A 352 -7.63 -22.90 -11.57
N ARG A 353 -7.96 -23.36 -10.35
CA ARG A 353 -7.16 -23.10 -9.15
C ARG A 353 -5.74 -23.61 -9.31
N TYR A 354 -5.57 -24.85 -9.78
CA TYR A 354 -4.25 -25.43 -9.95
C TYR A 354 -3.45 -24.77 -11.07
N GLU A 355 -4.10 -24.34 -12.16
CA GLU A 355 -3.44 -23.55 -13.21
C GLU A 355 -2.94 -22.20 -12.70
N PHE A 356 -3.75 -21.52 -11.86
CA PHE A 356 -3.34 -20.29 -11.21
C PHE A 356 -2.13 -20.51 -10.30
N LEU A 357 -2.18 -21.51 -9.41
CA LEU A 357 -1.08 -21.82 -8.49
C LEU A 357 0.19 -22.24 -9.26
N ASP A 358 0.06 -23.02 -10.34
CA ASP A 358 1.16 -23.40 -11.23
C ASP A 358 1.78 -22.17 -11.91
N LYS A 359 0.97 -21.22 -12.39
CA LYS A 359 1.43 -19.95 -12.96
C LYS A 359 2.26 -19.15 -11.94
N VAL A 360 1.77 -19.02 -10.70
CA VAL A 360 2.48 -18.29 -9.62
C VAL A 360 3.78 -19.01 -9.22
N MET A 361 3.74 -20.33 -9.06
CA MET A 361 4.94 -21.13 -8.73
C MET A 361 6.00 -21.02 -9.83
N ARG A 362 5.63 -21.21 -11.11
CA ARG A 362 6.60 -21.20 -12.20
C ARG A 362 7.12 -19.80 -12.51
N LYS A 363 6.21 -18.86 -12.78
CA LYS A 363 6.56 -17.52 -13.29
C LYS A 363 6.87 -16.52 -12.19
N GLY A 364 6.36 -16.75 -10.99
CA GLY A 364 6.65 -15.93 -9.81
C GLY A 364 7.85 -16.47 -9.06
N VAL A 365 7.73 -17.67 -8.48
CA VAL A 365 8.74 -18.19 -7.55
C VAL A 365 10.00 -18.71 -8.27
N LEU A 366 9.84 -19.68 -9.17
CA LEU A 366 10.99 -20.35 -9.79
C LEU A 366 11.76 -19.42 -10.74
N THR A 367 11.06 -18.59 -11.52
CA THR A 367 11.70 -17.55 -12.35
C THR A 367 12.42 -16.52 -11.50
N ALA A 368 11.81 -16.02 -10.41
CA ALA A 368 12.50 -15.06 -9.55
C ALA A 368 13.75 -15.67 -8.90
N TYR A 369 13.69 -16.92 -8.46
CA TYR A 369 14.85 -17.61 -7.91
C TYR A 369 15.99 -17.67 -8.92
N HIS A 370 15.70 -18.00 -10.18
CA HIS A 370 16.71 -18.06 -11.24
C HIS A 370 17.47 -16.73 -11.42
N HIS A 371 16.80 -15.59 -11.24
CA HIS A 371 17.40 -14.27 -11.39
C HIS A 371 18.01 -13.69 -10.10
N ALA A 372 17.56 -14.15 -8.94
CA ALA A 372 17.91 -13.54 -7.64
C ALA A 372 18.47 -14.54 -6.60
N SER A 373 18.89 -15.73 -7.02
CA SER A 373 19.45 -16.78 -6.14
C SER A 373 20.62 -16.33 -5.26
N GLN A 374 21.37 -15.32 -5.71
CA GLN A 374 22.51 -14.73 -5.02
C GLN A 374 22.12 -13.78 -3.87
N HIS A 375 20.81 -13.55 -3.65
CA HIS A 375 20.30 -12.68 -2.59
C HIS A 375 19.57 -13.49 -1.51
N PRO A 376 20.23 -13.84 -0.38
CA PRO A 376 19.68 -14.70 0.67
C PRO A 376 18.28 -14.30 1.16
N SER A 377 18.03 -13.00 1.36
CA SER A 377 16.73 -12.50 1.81
C SER A 377 15.60 -12.72 0.78
N ILE A 378 15.92 -12.61 -0.52
CA ILE A 378 14.95 -12.93 -1.58
C ILE A 378 14.72 -14.44 -1.62
N VAL A 379 15.77 -15.26 -1.53
CA VAL A 379 15.62 -16.72 -1.50
C VAL A 379 14.75 -17.17 -0.32
N ALA A 380 14.97 -16.61 0.88
CA ALA A 380 14.13 -16.90 2.05
C ALA A 380 12.66 -16.56 1.79
N LEU A 381 12.38 -15.38 1.22
CA LEU A 381 11.02 -15.00 0.82
C LEU A 381 10.43 -16.01 -0.19
N LEU A 382 11.17 -16.34 -1.24
CA LEU A 382 10.70 -17.26 -2.29
C LEU A 382 10.43 -18.68 -1.76
N LEU A 383 11.25 -19.18 -0.84
CA LEU A 383 11.05 -20.48 -0.19
C LEU A 383 9.82 -20.48 0.73
N SER A 384 9.62 -19.40 1.49
CA SER A 384 8.42 -19.20 2.29
C SER A 384 7.16 -19.15 1.41
N GLN A 385 7.23 -18.51 0.24
CA GLN A 385 6.10 -18.51 -0.71
C GLN A 385 5.91 -19.85 -1.40
N ALA A 386 6.99 -20.56 -1.74
CA ALA A 386 6.92 -21.92 -2.29
C ALA A 386 6.23 -22.87 -1.31
N ASP A 387 6.57 -22.79 -0.02
CA ASP A 387 5.95 -23.55 1.06
C ASP A 387 4.42 -23.41 1.06
N LEU A 388 3.93 -22.16 1.09
CA LEU A 388 2.50 -21.86 1.06
C LEU A 388 1.81 -22.37 -0.22
N LEU A 389 2.45 -22.20 -1.38
CA LEU A 389 1.91 -22.67 -2.65
C LEU A 389 1.83 -24.20 -2.71
N ILE A 390 2.87 -24.90 -2.24
CA ILE A 390 2.90 -26.38 -2.22
C ILE A 390 1.80 -26.91 -1.29
N ALA A 391 1.62 -26.30 -0.12
CA ALA A 391 0.53 -26.64 0.79
C ALA A 391 -0.85 -26.45 0.12
N LYS A 392 -1.06 -25.37 -0.65
CA LYS A 392 -2.31 -25.13 -1.40
C LYS A 392 -2.49 -26.09 -2.59
N MET A 393 -1.41 -26.52 -3.24
CA MET A 393 -1.45 -27.43 -4.39
C MET A 393 -1.61 -28.90 -3.99
N GLY A 394 -1.15 -29.29 -2.81
CA GLY A 394 -1.12 -30.68 -2.37
C GLY A 394 -0.28 -31.55 -3.32
N ILE A 395 -0.78 -32.75 -3.65
CA ILE A 395 -0.09 -33.69 -4.54
C ILE A 395 0.19 -33.12 -5.93
N GLN A 396 -0.56 -32.11 -6.40
CA GLN A 396 -0.31 -31.49 -7.70
C GLN A 396 1.02 -30.74 -7.77
N ALA A 397 1.67 -30.48 -6.63
CA ALA A 397 2.99 -29.88 -6.59
C ALA A 397 4.11 -30.81 -7.13
N VAL A 398 3.85 -32.12 -7.30
CA VAL A 398 4.86 -33.10 -7.75
C VAL A 398 5.53 -32.73 -9.08
N LYS A 399 4.82 -32.02 -9.98
CA LYS A 399 5.36 -31.57 -11.27
C LYS A 399 6.48 -30.53 -11.15
N HIS A 400 6.60 -29.89 -9.99
CA HIS A 400 7.64 -28.89 -9.71
C HIS A 400 8.88 -29.48 -9.04
N LEU A 401 8.86 -30.74 -8.58
CA LEU A 401 9.98 -31.35 -7.86
C LEU A 401 11.31 -31.26 -8.60
N LYS A 402 11.30 -31.46 -9.92
CA LYS A 402 12.52 -31.38 -10.74
C LYS A 402 13.21 -30.02 -10.65
N ALA A 403 12.44 -28.93 -10.43
CA ALA A 403 12.98 -27.59 -10.24
C ALA A 403 13.19 -27.25 -8.76
N LEU A 404 12.27 -27.67 -7.87
CA LEU A 404 12.30 -27.32 -6.45
C LEU A 404 13.37 -28.07 -5.66
N ILE A 405 13.57 -29.37 -5.91
CA ILE A 405 14.53 -30.16 -5.14
C ILE A 405 15.96 -29.61 -5.27
N PRO A 406 16.48 -29.30 -6.47
CA PRO A 406 17.80 -28.69 -6.58
C PRO A 406 17.92 -27.38 -5.80
N VAL A 407 16.89 -26.52 -5.86
CA VAL A 407 16.86 -25.27 -5.08
C VAL A 407 16.97 -25.57 -3.59
N LEU A 408 16.09 -26.40 -3.05
CA LEU A 408 16.08 -26.74 -1.62
C LEU A 408 17.38 -27.39 -1.17
N CYS A 409 17.91 -28.34 -1.94
CA CYS A 409 19.13 -29.05 -1.60
C CYS A 409 20.36 -28.15 -1.64
N THR A 410 20.43 -27.22 -2.60
CA THR A 410 21.52 -26.24 -2.65
C THR A 410 21.45 -25.26 -1.49
N THR A 411 20.26 -24.77 -1.14
CA THR A 411 20.09 -23.85 -0.01
C THR A 411 20.35 -24.52 1.34
N LEU A 412 19.88 -25.76 1.54
CA LEU A 412 20.16 -26.53 2.76
C LEU A 412 21.65 -26.78 2.97
N ALA A 413 22.40 -26.94 1.88
CA ALA A 413 23.84 -27.17 1.92
C ALA A 413 24.68 -25.88 2.04
N ASP A 414 24.06 -24.69 2.14
CA ASP A 414 24.77 -23.42 2.29
C ASP A 414 25.06 -23.12 3.78
N PRO A 415 26.33 -23.18 4.22
CA PRO A 415 26.68 -22.97 5.62
C PRO A 415 26.65 -21.48 6.03
N PHE A 416 26.51 -20.54 5.09
CA PHE A 416 26.67 -19.11 5.34
C PHE A 416 25.34 -18.36 5.52
N ALA A 417 24.21 -19.05 5.34
CA ALA A 417 22.88 -18.42 5.34
C ALA A 417 21.88 -19.18 6.25
N PRO A 418 22.09 -19.22 7.58
CA PRO A 418 21.32 -20.06 8.51
C PRO A 418 19.81 -19.74 8.49
N ASP A 419 19.43 -18.47 8.33
CA ASP A 419 18.03 -18.07 8.23
C ASP A 419 17.34 -18.63 6.97
N VAL A 420 18.09 -18.76 5.87
CA VAL A 420 17.59 -19.32 4.62
C VAL A 420 17.52 -20.85 4.67
N VAL A 421 18.47 -21.48 5.37
CA VAL A 421 18.46 -22.93 5.66
C VAL A 421 17.21 -23.30 6.46
N LEU A 422 16.79 -22.46 7.41
CA LEU A 422 15.56 -22.68 8.17
C LEU A 422 14.33 -22.72 7.25
N GLU A 423 14.19 -21.74 6.35
CA GLU A 423 13.08 -21.69 5.39
C GLU A 423 13.14 -22.84 4.38
N ALA A 424 14.34 -23.24 3.95
CA ALA A 424 14.52 -24.42 3.09
C ALA A 424 14.12 -25.72 3.79
N ALA A 425 14.44 -25.86 5.08
CA ALA A 425 14.05 -27.03 5.86
C ALA A 425 12.53 -27.13 6.00
N ARG A 426 11.86 -26.01 6.32
CA ARG A 426 10.38 -25.95 6.39
C ARG A 426 9.73 -26.28 5.05
N CYS A 427 10.19 -25.64 3.98
CA CYS A 427 9.69 -25.90 2.63
C CYS A 427 9.89 -27.36 2.23
N LEU A 428 11.05 -27.97 2.57
CA LEU A 428 11.30 -29.38 2.34
C LEU A 428 10.31 -30.27 3.12
N GLN A 429 9.98 -29.95 4.37
CA GLN A 429 8.96 -30.71 5.12
C GLN A 429 7.61 -30.69 4.38
N THR A 430 7.18 -29.54 3.89
CA THR A 430 5.93 -29.40 3.13
C THR A 430 5.99 -30.16 1.80
N VAL A 431 7.14 -30.15 1.11
CA VAL A 431 7.38 -30.99 -0.07
C VAL A 431 7.23 -32.46 0.29
N LEU A 432 7.83 -32.93 1.38
CA LEU A 432 7.74 -34.32 1.80
C LEU A 432 6.30 -34.72 2.14
N LEU A 433 5.58 -33.90 2.89
CA LEU A 433 4.19 -34.16 3.27
C LEU A 433 3.24 -34.25 2.07
N ASN A 434 3.42 -33.38 1.07
CA ASN A 434 2.48 -33.28 -0.05
C ASN A 434 2.91 -34.09 -1.28
N CYS A 435 4.21 -34.32 -1.46
CA CYS A 435 4.76 -34.94 -2.67
C CYS A 435 5.39 -36.33 -2.43
N TRP A 436 5.20 -36.93 -1.25
CA TRP A 436 5.81 -38.21 -0.85
C TRP A 436 5.81 -39.30 -1.92
N PRO A 437 4.75 -39.51 -2.76
CA PRO A 437 4.74 -40.61 -3.73
C PRO A 437 5.81 -40.50 -4.83
N ARG A 438 6.38 -39.30 -5.02
CA ARG A 438 7.38 -39.03 -6.06
C ARG A 438 8.77 -38.69 -5.51
N ILE A 439 8.95 -38.68 -4.18
CA ILE A 439 10.22 -38.33 -3.52
C ILE A 439 11.32 -39.38 -3.76
N GLY A 440 10.95 -40.65 -3.99
CA GLY A 440 11.93 -41.74 -4.18
C GLY A 440 12.99 -41.48 -5.25
N GLY A 441 12.66 -40.72 -6.30
CA GLY A 441 13.60 -40.33 -7.36
C GLY A 441 14.69 -39.33 -6.92
N TYR A 442 14.49 -38.66 -5.79
CA TYR A 442 15.36 -37.59 -5.28
C TYR A 442 16.10 -37.96 -3.99
N ARG A 443 15.97 -39.22 -3.55
CA ARG A 443 16.46 -39.71 -2.25
C ARG A 443 17.93 -39.35 -1.96
N MET A 444 18.82 -39.55 -2.94
CA MET A 444 20.26 -39.34 -2.73
C MET A 444 20.60 -37.86 -2.56
N GLU A 445 19.90 -37.00 -3.29
CA GLU A 445 20.10 -35.56 -3.25
C GLU A 445 19.63 -34.99 -1.90
N ILE A 446 18.43 -35.40 -1.46
CA ILE A 446 17.85 -34.98 -0.18
C ILE A 446 18.69 -35.46 1.00
N VAL A 447 19.12 -36.73 1.02
CA VAL A 447 20.00 -37.26 2.09
C VAL A 447 21.31 -36.48 2.15
N ARG A 448 21.94 -36.24 1.00
CA ARG A 448 23.19 -35.49 0.95
C ARG A 448 23.01 -34.08 1.51
N ALA A 449 21.96 -33.36 1.10
CA ALA A 449 21.67 -32.02 1.57
C ALA A 449 21.39 -31.99 3.08
N LEU A 450 20.56 -32.89 3.59
CA LEU A 450 20.28 -33.00 5.03
C LEU A 450 21.53 -33.32 5.86
N CYS A 451 22.41 -34.20 5.39
CA CYS A 451 23.66 -34.51 6.08
C CYS A 451 24.61 -33.31 6.14
N LEU A 452 24.74 -32.55 5.04
CA LEU A 452 25.54 -31.34 5.00
C LEU A 452 24.94 -30.26 5.91
N ALA A 453 23.64 -30.01 5.80
CA ALA A 453 22.90 -29.09 6.65
C ALA A 453 22.99 -29.47 8.13
N TRP A 454 23.00 -30.75 8.48
CA TRP A 454 23.13 -31.21 9.86
C TRP A 454 24.54 -31.02 10.42
N ARG A 455 25.56 -31.23 9.58
CA ARG A 455 26.96 -31.01 9.95
C ARG A 455 27.24 -29.53 10.17
N ASP A 456 26.71 -28.69 9.29
CA ASP A 456 26.99 -27.26 9.25
C ASP A 456 25.95 -26.42 10.04
N GLY A 457 24.82 -27.04 10.41
CA GLY A 457 23.65 -26.40 11.01
C GLY A 457 23.89 -25.93 12.44
N GLY A 458 23.80 -24.60 12.61
CA GLY A 458 23.86 -23.91 13.90
C GLY A 458 22.78 -24.34 14.88
N GLU A 459 23.08 -24.13 16.16
CA GLU A 459 22.25 -24.51 17.31
C GLU A 459 20.82 -23.91 17.26
N GLY A 460 19.88 -24.53 17.98
CA GLY A 460 18.52 -24.00 18.14
C GLY A 460 17.52 -24.47 17.09
N ASN A 461 16.78 -23.53 16.47
CA ASN A 461 15.61 -23.81 15.64
C ASN A 461 15.94 -24.58 14.36
N VAL A 462 17.07 -24.28 13.70
CA VAL A 462 17.49 -24.95 12.46
C VAL A 462 17.62 -26.46 12.69
N ARG A 463 18.29 -26.86 13.78
CA ARG A 463 18.47 -28.27 14.12
C ARG A 463 17.14 -29.01 14.34
N ARG A 464 16.17 -28.35 14.97
CA ARG A 464 14.83 -28.90 15.18
C ARG A 464 14.10 -29.15 13.86
N GLU A 465 14.10 -28.17 12.95
CA GLU A 465 13.43 -28.31 11.66
C GLU A 465 14.11 -29.35 10.76
N LEU A 466 15.44 -29.47 10.83
CA LEU A 466 16.18 -30.53 10.14
C LEU A 466 15.85 -31.93 10.68
N GLU A 467 15.68 -32.07 12.00
CA GLU A 467 15.27 -33.33 12.61
C GLU A 467 13.88 -33.76 12.14
N VAL A 468 12.93 -32.81 12.08
CA VAL A 468 11.57 -33.08 11.55
C VAL A 468 11.63 -33.47 10.07
N ALA A 469 12.39 -32.73 9.25
CA ALA A 469 12.58 -33.06 7.84
C ALA A 469 13.18 -34.46 7.64
N GLY A 470 14.19 -34.84 8.44
CA GLY A 470 14.79 -36.16 8.41
C GLY A 470 13.82 -37.29 8.78
N ARG A 471 12.99 -37.09 9.81
CA ARG A 471 11.95 -38.06 10.20
C ARG A 471 10.90 -38.23 9.10
N LEU A 472 10.40 -37.13 8.54
CA LEU A 472 9.43 -37.15 7.43
C LEU A 472 10.01 -37.86 6.21
N PHE A 473 11.27 -37.59 5.88
CA PHE A 473 11.95 -38.21 4.76
C PHE A 473 12.10 -39.73 4.96
N GLY A 474 12.45 -40.18 6.16
CA GLY A 474 12.48 -41.59 6.53
C GLY A 474 11.12 -42.28 6.31
N GLY A 475 10.03 -41.62 6.72
CA GLY A 475 8.66 -42.10 6.47
C GLY A 475 8.31 -42.21 4.98
N CYS A 476 8.69 -41.22 4.17
CA CYS A 476 8.44 -41.22 2.73
C CYS A 476 9.17 -42.36 1.99
N CYS A 477 10.34 -42.77 2.48
CA CYS A 477 11.16 -43.81 1.85
C CYS A 477 10.91 -45.22 2.40
N GLY A 478 10.35 -45.34 3.60
CA GLY A 478 10.09 -46.61 4.28
C GLY A 478 8.77 -47.31 3.90
N GLY A 479 7.83 -46.61 3.25
CA GLY A 479 6.49 -47.13 2.91
C GLY A 479 6.39 -47.96 1.62
N GLY A 480 7.52 -48.39 1.04
CA GLY A 480 7.58 -49.14 -0.22
C GLY A 480 8.17 -50.55 -0.08
N GLY A 481 7.82 -51.25 0.99
CA GLY A 481 8.14 -52.67 1.22
C GLY A 481 6.92 -53.55 1.01
#